data_AF-A0A7I8J6T0-F1
#
_entry.id   AF-A0A7I8J6T0-F1
#
_cell.length_a   1.000
_cell.length_b   1.000
_cell.length_c   1.000
_cell.angle_alpha   90.00
_cell.angle_beta   90.00
_cell.angle_gamma   90.00
#
_symmetry.space_group_name_H-M   'P 1'
#
loop_
_entity.id
_entity.type
_entity.pdbx_description
1 polymer ?
#
loop_
_entity_poly.entity_id
_entity_poly.type
_entity_poly.pdbx_seq_one_letter_code
_entity_poly.pdbx_strand_id
1 'polypeptide(L)'
;MPDIPWAYELEGEPHQRKLDMGARWSPKILHSSSTVGRWGEDPDVDVVSSLAGFAALVLRTSDPLEKARISHLAFGRWLGGDLPVGEFRAPDRPARPMKPVLVSMRDVPAPKNSGLPLNAYMIHNLAHVELNAVDLAWDTVVRFSPQRDVLGDQFFSDFAHVADEECRHFSWCSQRLAELGFRYGDMPAHDLLWSECERSSHNVASEARGLDAGPRLVQKLMGFGDHRSARLVEKIAEEEVAHVAVGLYWFLAVCEEMGRTPSAAFKGLLNELSVEPKGPFNYLARDEAGIPREWYESSSASGRRADLSQVHDRLSRIVAMEKENSRLESSSRERSCDTADGSS
;
A
#
# COMPACT_ATOMS: atom_id res chain seq x y z
N MET A 1 -8.86 -17.80 17.53
CA MET A 1 -7.57 -17.94 18.25
C MET A 1 -6.94 -19.24 17.78
N PRO A 2 -5.65 -19.26 17.40
CA PRO A 2 -4.48 -18.54 17.98
C PRO A 2 -3.88 -17.49 17.01
N ASP A 3 -2.83 -16.70 17.27
CA ASP A 3 -2.24 -16.01 18.44
C ASP A 3 -1.22 -15.02 17.84
N ILE A 4 -1.32 -13.71 18.16
CA ILE A 4 -0.40 -12.66 17.67
C ILE A 4 0.45 -12.16 18.86
N PRO A 5 1.78 -12.43 18.90
CA PRO A 5 2.61 -12.17 20.07
C PRO A 5 2.86 -10.70 20.47
N TRP A 6 2.69 -9.71 19.59
CA TRP A 6 3.01 -8.31 19.93
C TRP A 6 1.85 -7.53 20.59
N ALA A 7 0.62 -8.03 20.51
CA ALA A 7 -0.55 -7.37 21.08
C ALA A 7 -0.62 -7.45 22.62
N TYR A 8 0.23 -8.26 23.27
CA TYR A 8 0.27 -8.41 24.73
C TYR A 8 1.41 -7.65 25.42
N GLU A 9 2.36 -7.04 24.71
CA GLU A 9 3.51 -6.37 25.36
C GLU A 9 3.24 -4.90 25.73
N LEU A 10 2.06 -4.36 25.41
CA LEU A 10 1.60 -3.04 25.84
C LEU A 10 0.62 -3.09 27.04
N GLU A 11 0.33 -4.28 27.56
CA GLU A 11 -0.49 -4.49 28.77
C GLU A 11 0.30 -5.30 29.82
N GLY A 12 1.13 -4.64 30.65
CA GLY A 12 1.67 -5.32 31.84
C GLY A 12 2.72 -4.56 32.63
N GLU A 13 2.32 -3.94 33.74
CA GLU A 13 3.21 -3.54 34.85
C GLU A 13 3.40 -4.71 35.85
N PRO A 14 4.47 -4.70 36.66
CA PRO A 14 5.23 -5.88 37.04
C PRO A 14 4.71 -6.50 38.34
N HIS A 15 4.60 -7.83 38.36
CA HIS A 15 5.10 -8.70 39.44
C HIS A 15 4.55 -10.13 39.26
N GLN A 16 5.46 -11.07 39.02
CA GLN A 16 5.40 -12.49 39.42
C GLN A 16 4.08 -13.27 39.19
N ARG A 17 4.13 -14.28 38.30
CA ARG A 17 4.27 -15.72 38.70
C ARG A 17 4.22 -16.67 37.49
N LYS A 18 5.25 -17.52 37.45
CA LYS A 18 5.33 -18.92 36.97
C LYS A 18 4.32 -19.44 35.96
N LEU A 19 4.87 -19.78 34.79
CA LEU A 19 4.37 -20.75 33.82
C LEU A 19 4.05 -22.10 34.48
N ASP A 20 2.90 -22.68 34.15
CA ASP A 20 2.69 -24.12 34.19
C ASP A 20 2.18 -24.58 32.82
N MET A 21 2.94 -25.50 32.21
CA MET A 21 2.68 -26.10 30.91
C MET A 21 1.97 -27.43 31.12
N GLY A 22 0.73 -27.55 30.64
CA GLY A 22 0.16 -28.86 30.36
C GLY A 22 -1.36 -28.93 30.40
N ALA A 23 -1.99 -28.93 29.22
CA ALA A 23 -3.12 -29.82 28.92
C ALA A 23 -3.53 -29.71 27.44
N ARG A 24 -3.46 -30.84 26.74
CA ARG A 24 -4.21 -31.12 25.50
C ARG A 24 -5.71 -30.87 25.71
N TRP A 25 -6.42 -30.35 24.71
CA TRP A 25 -7.75 -30.90 24.36
C TRP A 25 -8.26 -30.53 22.96
N SER A 26 -9.05 -31.46 22.41
CA SER A 26 -9.63 -31.57 21.07
C SER A 26 -10.90 -30.72 20.86
N PRO A 27 -11.31 -30.43 19.60
CA PRO A 27 -12.47 -29.58 19.33
C PRO A 27 -13.79 -30.33 19.51
N LYS A 28 -14.72 -29.74 20.26
CA LYS A 28 -16.13 -30.14 20.26
C LYS A 28 -16.93 -29.19 19.36
N ILE A 29 -17.52 -29.81 18.35
CA ILE A 29 -18.54 -29.26 17.47
C ILE A 29 -19.76 -28.85 18.32
N LEU A 30 -20.23 -27.62 18.13
CA LEU A 30 -21.59 -27.22 18.48
C LEU A 30 -22.26 -26.63 17.24
N HIS A 31 -23.27 -27.36 16.76
CA HIS A 31 -24.28 -26.85 15.83
C HIS A 31 -25.32 -26.04 16.60
N SER A 32 -25.77 -24.91 16.04
CA SER A 32 -27.17 -24.50 16.14
C SER A 32 -27.56 -23.56 14.98
N SER A 33 -28.61 -23.98 14.26
CA SER A 33 -29.47 -23.30 13.28
C SER A 33 -29.28 -21.80 13.05
N SER A 34 -28.96 -21.35 11.84
CA SER A 34 -29.83 -21.19 10.66
C SER A 34 -30.88 -20.07 10.77
N THR A 35 -30.47 -18.86 10.40
CA THR A 35 -31.34 -17.91 9.69
C THR A 35 -30.64 -17.56 8.38
N VAL A 36 -31.30 -17.95 7.28
CA VAL A 36 -30.89 -17.68 5.90
C VAL A 36 -31.02 -16.18 5.66
N GLY A 37 -29.89 -15.47 5.71
CA GLY A 37 -29.75 -14.08 5.26
C GLY A 37 -29.30 -14.05 3.81
N ARG A 38 -30.02 -13.28 3.01
CA ARG A 38 -29.97 -13.15 1.55
C ARG A 38 -28.62 -12.61 1.06
N TRP A 39 -28.12 -13.15 -0.06
CA TRP A 39 -26.97 -12.62 -0.79
C TRP A 39 -27.35 -11.30 -1.49
N GLY A 40 -26.51 -10.28 -1.32
CA GLY A 40 -26.54 -9.04 -2.12
C GLY A 40 -27.09 -7.83 -1.40
N GLU A 41 -26.19 -7.05 -0.81
CA GLU A 41 -26.27 -5.60 -0.58
C GLU A 41 -24.85 -5.18 -0.15
N ASP A 42 -24.07 -4.63 -1.10
CA ASP A 42 -22.88 -3.86 -0.73
C ASP A 42 -23.36 -2.70 0.16
N PRO A 43 -22.68 -2.39 1.28
CA PRO A 43 -23.13 -1.31 2.15
C PRO A 43 -23.16 -0.02 1.34
N ASP A 44 -24.31 0.64 1.38
CA ASP A 44 -24.49 1.95 0.77
C ASP A 44 -23.42 2.90 1.33
N VAL A 45 -22.68 3.57 0.45
CA VAL A 45 -21.52 4.38 0.80
C VAL A 45 -21.90 5.50 1.79
N ASP A 46 -23.17 5.91 1.75
CA ASP A 46 -23.78 6.89 2.63
C ASP A 46 -23.88 6.45 4.10
N VAL A 47 -23.75 5.15 4.40
CA VAL A 47 -23.81 4.59 5.76
C VAL A 47 -22.43 4.53 6.41
N VAL A 48 -21.35 4.72 5.66
CA VAL A 48 -19.98 4.65 6.18
C VAL A 48 -19.61 5.98 6.86
N SER A 49 -19.29 5.89 8.14
CA SER A 49 -19.09 7.06 9.02
C SER A 49 -17.68 7.17 9.61
N SER A 50 -16.71 6.39 9.15
CA SER A 50 -15.31 6.47 9.60
C SER A 50 -14.32 6.06 8.51
N LEU A 51 -13.08 6.53 8.63
CA LEU A 51 -12.01 6.22 7.68
C LEU A 51 -11.68 4.72 7.67
N ALA A 52 -11.65 4.07 8.83
CA ALA A 52 -11.50 2.62 8.93
C ALA A 52 -12.68 1.85 8.31
N GLY A 53 -13.90 2.39 8.38
CA GLY A 53 -15.07 1.85 7.70
C GLY A 53 -14.93 1.93 6.18
N PHE A 54 -14.46 3.07 5.66
CA PHE A 54 -14.18 3.25 4.23
C PHE A 54 -13.08 2.33 3.75
N ALA A 55 -11.99 2.21 4.52
CA ALA A 55 -10.90 1.29 4.24
C ALA A 55 -11.41 -0.16 4.10
N ALA A 56 -12.24 -0.63 5.05
CA ALA A 56 -12.85 -1.95 4.97
C ALA A 56 -13.79 -2.12 3.78
N LEU A 57 -14.53 -1.07 3.40
CA LEU A 57 -15.37 -1.06 2.21
C LEU A 57 -14.53 -1.20 0.94
N VAL A 58 -13.51 -0.35 0.75
CA VAL A 58 -12.59 -0.43 -0.40
C VAL A 58 -11.99 -1.83 -0.53
N LEU A 59 -11.55 -2.42 0.58
CA LEU A 59 -10.99 -3.77 0.58
C LEU A 59 -12.05 -4.84 0.21
N ARG A 60 -13.33 -4.64 0.49
CA ARG A 60 -14.42 -5.57 0.10
C ARG A 60 -14.94 -5.34 -1.32
N THR A 61 -14.72 -4.17 -1.90
CA THR A 61 -15.06 -3.88 -3.29
C THR A 61 -14.12 -4.64 -4.22
N SER A 62 -14.68 -5.39 -5.17
CA SER A 62 -13.89 -6.18 -6.11
C SER A 62 -13.48 -5.42 -7.38
N ASP A 63 -14.29 -4.46 -7.84
CA ASP A 63 -13.99 -3.69 -9.05
C ASP A 63 -12.90 -2.63 -8.77
N PRO A 64 -11.79 -2.61 -9.52
CA PRO A 64 -10.68 -1.68 -9.28
C PRO A 64 -11.03 -0.20 -9.47
N LEU A 65 -11.92 0.14 -10.42
CA LEU A 65 -12.32 1.53 -10.65
C LEU A 65 -13.28 2.00 -9.56
N GLU A 66 -14.15 1.11 -9.07
CA GLU A 66 -15.00 1.39 -7.92
C GLU A 66 -14.19 1.54 -6.63
N LYS A 67 -13.15 0.71 -6.42
CA LYS A 67 -12.17 0.92 -5.34
C LYS A 67 -11.58 2.32 -5.41
N ALA A 68 -11.13 2.76 -6.59
CA ALA A 68 -10.58 4.11 -6.78
C ALA A 68 -11.61 5.20 -6.46
N ARG A 69 -12.85 5.06 -6.96
CA ARG A 69 -13.94 6.01 -6.69
C ARG A 69 -14.23 6.14 -5.20
N ILE A 70 -14.34 5.02 -4.47
CA ILE A 70 -14.61 5.02 -3.03
C ILE A 70 -13.41 5.59 -2.26
N SER A 71 -12.18 5.31 -2.69
CA SER A 71 -10.95 5.85 -2.08
C SER A 71 -10.91 7.37 -2.18
N HIS A 72 -11.16 7.93 -3.37
CA HIS A 72 -11.23 9.38 -3.57
C HIS A 72 -12.30 10.05 -2.71
N LEU A 73 -13.47 9.42 -2.59
CA LEU A 73 -14.52 9.91 -1.70
C LEU A 73 -14.10 9.88 -0.23
N ALA A 74 -13.52 8.78 0.23
CA ALA A 74 -13.06 8.62 1.60
C ALA A 74 -12.01 9.67 1.97
N PHE A 75 -11.01 9.86 1.11
CA PHE A 75 -9.95 10.83 1.32
C PHE A 75 -10.48 12.27 1.26
N GLY A 76 -11.38 12.59 0.32
CA GLY A 76 -12.06 13.88 0.26
C GLY A 76 -12.84 14.21 1.55
N ARG A 77 -13.61 13.26 2.08
CA ARG A 77 -14.34 13.44 3.35
C ARG A 77 -13.41 13.57 4.55
N TRP A 78 -12.29 12.85 4.56
CA TRP A 78 -11.24 12.99 5.57
C TRP A 78 -10.65 14.41 5.57
N LEU A 79 -10.28 14.93 4.40
CA LEU A 79 -9.76 16.29 4.27
C LEU A 79 -10.78 17.37 4.66
N GLY A 80 -12.07 17.12 4.43
CA GLY A 80 -13.17 17.97 4.88
C GLY A 80 -13.36 18.00 6.41
N GLY A 81 -12.73 17.09 7.15
CA GLY A 81 -12.90 16.94 8.61
C GLY A 81 -14.20 16.22 9.00
N ASP A 82 -14.93 15.67 8.04
CA ASP A 82 -16.24 15.03 8.22
C ASP A 82 -16.15 13.55 8.63
N LEU A 83 -14.94 13.05 8.85
CA LEU A 83 -14.68 11.62 9.00
C LEU A 83 -13.70 11.37 10.15
N PRO A 84 -14.12 10.75 11.27
CA PRO A 84 -13.18 10.25 12.27
C PRO A 84 -12.44 9.01 11.74
N VAL A 85 -11.29 8.67 12.34
CA VAL A 85 -10.58 7.41 12.02
C VAL A 85 -11.50 6.21 12.27
N GLY A 86 -12.12 6.17 13.46
CA GLY A 86 -12.99 5.08 13.92
C GLY A 86 -12.27 3.74 13.98
N GLU A 87 -13.01 2.66 14.18
CA GLU A 87 -12.49 1.29 14.17
C GLU A 87 -13.37 0.40 13.30
N PHE A 88 -12.75 -0.53 12.60
CA PHE A 88 -13.48 -1.54 11.82
C PHE A 88 -12.67 -2.82 11.68
N ARG A 89 -13.35 -3.93 11.39
CA ARG A 89 -12.68 -5.19 11.10
C ARG A 89 -12.23 -5.25 9.64
N ALA A 90 -10.92 -5.29 9.43
CA ALA A 90 -10.32 -5.59 8.15
C ALA A 90 -10.81 -6.95 7.61
N PRO A 91 -11.14 -7.08 6.31
CA PRO A 91 -11.33 -8.40 5.71
C PRO A 91 -10.00 -9.18 5.72
N ASP A 92 -10.09 -10.51 5.66
CA ASP A 92 -8.88 -11.35 5.65
C ASP A 92 -8.03 -11.14 4.38
N ARG A 93 -8.70 -10.84 3.25
CA ARG A 93 -8.09 -10.47 1.98
C ARG A 93 -8.94 -9.41 1.25
N PRO A 94 -8.33 -8.52 0.43
CA PRO A 94 -9.04 -7.66 -0.49
C PRO A 94 -9.82 -8.52 -1.49
N ALA A 95 -11.04 -8.10 -1.79
CA ALA A 95 -11.80 -8.63 -2.88
C ALA A 95 -11.11 -8.30 -4.20
N ARG A 96 -11.16 -9.28 -5.11
CA ARG A 96 -10.58 -9.19 -6.45
C ARG A 96 -11.65 -9.46 -7.49
N PRO A 97 -11.59 -8.82 -8.66
CA PRO A 97 -12.48 -9.14 -9.78
C PRO A 97 -12.17 -10.54 -10.34
N MET A 98 -13.06 -11.10 -11.17
CA MET A 98 -12.82 -12.39 -11.82
C MET A 98 -11.55 -12.40 -12.71
N LYS A 99 -11.11 -11.23 -13.18
CA LYS A 99 -9.92 -11.05 -14.01
C LYS A 99 -9.12 -9.83 -13.52
N PRO A 100 -7.78 -9.88 -13.47
CA PRO A 100 -6.91 -10.97 -13.94
C PRO A 100 -7.04 -12.24 -13.10
N VAL A 101 -6.80 -13.39 -13.72
CA VAL A 101 -6.60 -14.63 -12.96
C VAL A 101 -5.29 -14.48 -12.19
N LEU A 102 -5.36 -14.60 -10.86
CA LEU A 102 -4.18 -14.53 -10.00
C LEU A 102 -3.47 -15.88 -9.98
N VAL A 103 -2.18 -15.87 -10.28
CA VAL A 103 -1.33 -17.06 -10.40
C VAL A 103 -0.04 -16.88 -9.59
N SER A 104 0.75 -17.95 -9.44
CA SER A 104 2.07 -17.82 -8.83
C SER A 104 3.00 -16.99 -9.72
N MET A 105 4.04 -16.36 -9.15
CA MET A 105 5.05 -15.61 -9.91
C MET A 105 5.68 -16.40 -11.07
N ARG A 106 5.77 -17.73 -10.93
CA ARG A 106 6.35 -18.61 -11.97
C ARG A 106 5.40 -18.86 -13.14
N ASP A 107 4.11 -18.66 -12.91
CA ASP A 107 3.03 -18.94 -13.85
C ASP A 107 2.53 -17.68 -14.55
N VAL A 108 3.02 -16.49 -14.18
CA VAL A 108 2.79 -15.26 -14.94
C VAL A 108 3.38 -15.42 -16.34
N PRO A 109 2.57 -15.26 -17.41
CA PRO A 109 3.08 -15.44 -18.77
C PRO A 109 4.21 -14.47 -19.09
N ALA A 110 5.29 -14.98 -19.70
CA ALA A 110 6.31 -14.10 -20.27
C ALA A 110 5.70 -13.22 -21.38
N PRO A 111 6.27 -12.02 -21.67
CA PRO A 111 5.70 -11.07 -22.64
C PRO A 111 5.29 -11.71 -23.97
N LYS A 112 6.17 -12.55 -24.54
CA LYS A 112 5.95 -13.27 -25.81
C LYS A 112 4.75 -14.22 -25.83
N ASN A 113 4.30 -14.69 -24.65
CA ASN A 113 3.22 -15.65 -24.49
C ASN A 113 1.98 -15.03 -23.81
N SER A 114 2.03 -13.73 -23.51
CA SER A 114 0.96 -13.03 -22.78
C SER A 114 -0.28 -12.72 -23.63
N GLY A 115 -0.13 -12.73 -24.96
CA GLY A 115 -1.16 -12.24 -25.88
C GLY A 115 -1.22 -10.71 -25.98
N LEU A 116 -0.38 -9.99 -25.25
CA LEU A 116 -0.27 -8.52 -25.27
C LEU A 116 0.99 -8.07 -26.01
N PRO A 117 0.97 -6.92 -26.72
CA PRO A 117 2.20 -6.26 -27.15
C PRO A 117 3.00 -5.80 -25.92
N LEU A 118 4.32 -5.64 -26.10
CA LEU A 118 5.26 -5.42 -24.99
C LEU A 118 4.89 -4.21 -24.12
N ASN A 119 4.46 -3.10 -24.71
CA ASN A 119 4.01 -1.91 -23.98
C ASN A 119 2.75 -2.17 -23.15
N ALA A 120 1.72 -2.82 -23.71
CA ALA A 120 0.53 -3.18 -22.95
C ALA A 120 0.83 -4.19 -21.83
N TYR A 121 1.70 -5.17 -22.07
CA TYR A 121 2.19 -6.10 -21.06
C TYR A 121 2.83 -5.36 -19.87
N MET A 122 3.66 -4.37 -20.17
CA MET A 122 4.36 -3.57 -19.17
C MET A 122 3.40 -2.69 -18.35
N ILE A 123 2.45 -2.03 -18.99
CA ILE A 123 1.46 -1.19 -18.31
C ILE A 123 0.44 -2.04 -17.52
N HIS A 124 0.08 -3.24 -17.99
CA HIS A 124 -0.81 -4.14 -17.24
C HIS A 124 -0.16 -4.62 -15.95
N ASN A 125 1.12 -5.01 -15.98
CA ASN A 125 1.85 -5.36 -14.76
C ASN A 125 1.96 -4.16 -13.81
N LEU A 126 2.22 -2.95 -14.33
CA LEU A 126 2.26 -1.75 -13.50
C LEU A 126 0.91 -1.50 -12.83
N ALA A 127 -0.19 -1.50 -13.59
CA ALA A 127 -1.55 -1.39 -13.05
C ALA A 127 -1.82 -2.44 -11.95
N HIS A 128 -1.30 -3.65 -12.10
CA HIS A 128 -1.44 -4.67 -11.06
C HIS A 128 -0.69 -4.29 -9.77
N VAL A 129 0.51 -3.71 -9.88
CA VAL A 129 1.27 -3.20 -8.73
C VAL A 129 0.51 -2.06 -8.05
N GLU A 130 0.08 -1.04 -8.80
CA GLU A 130 -0.67 0.11 -8.26
C GLU A 130 -1.92 -0.34 -7.50
N LEU A 131 -2.68 -1.30 -8.06
CA LEU A 131 -3.87 -1.83 -7.39
C LEU A 131 -3.55 -2.58 -6.09
N ASN A 132 -2.41 -3.27 -6.02
CA ASN A 132 -1.96 -3.86 -4.76
C ASN A 132 -1.56 -2.77 -3.76
N ALA A 133 -0.91 -1.70 -4.20
CA ALA A 133 -0.53 -0.58 -3.32
C ALA A 133 -1.76 0.11 -2.70
N VAL A 134 -2.83 0.32 -3.48
CA VAL A 134 -4.14 0.77 -2.97
C VAL A 134 -4.63 -0.15 -1.84
N ASP A 135 -4.61 -1.46 -2.05
CA ASP A 135 -5.07 -2.42 -1.05
C ASP A 135 -4.17 -2.43 0.20
N LEU A 136 -2.86 -2.28 0.06
CA LEU A 136 -1.92 -2.24 1.18
C LEU A 136 -2.09 -0.98 2.04
N ALA A 137 -2.25 0.17 1.39
CA ALA A 137 -2.45 1.44 2.07
C ALA A 137 -3.77 1.43 2.86
N TRP A 138 -4.87 0.95 2.25
CA TRP A 138 -6.14 0.82 2.98
C TRP A 138 -6.12 -0.28 4.04
N ASP A 139 -5.46 -1.41 3.81
CA ASP A 139 -5.27 -2.44 4.85
C ASP A 139 -4.55 -1.86 6.07
N THR A 140 -3.52 -1.05 5.84
CA THR A 140 -2.80 -0.35 6.89
C THR A 140 -3.73 0.56 7.69
N VAL A 141 -4.57 1.37 7.03
CA VAL A 141 -5.54 2.25 7.70
C VAL A 141 -6.50 1.46 8.60
N VAL A 142 -7.14 0.41 8.09
CA VAL A 142 -8.13 -0.34 8.88
C VAL A 142 -7.48 -1.18 9.97
N ARG A 143 -6.36 -1.85 9.67
CA ARG A 143 -5.74 -2.82 10.58
C ARG A 143 -5.08 -2.15 11.77
N PHE A 144 -4.54 -0.95 11.57
CA PHE A 144 -3.92 -0.16 12.65
C PHE A 144 -4.88 0.83 13.34
N SER A 145 -6.15 0.89 12.91
CA SER A 145 -7.14 1.79 13.51
C SER A 145 -7.30 1.66 15.03
N PRO A 146 -7.21 0.46 15.65
CA PRO A 146 -7.26 0.34 17.12
C PRO A 146 -6.03 0.92 17.83
N GLN A 147 -4.91 1.16 17.13
CA GLN A 147 -3.70 1.76 17.68
C GLN A 147 -3.65 3.29 17.48
N ARG A 148 -4.78 3.92 17.15
CA ARG A 148 -4.87 5.36 16.90
C ARG A 148 -4.26 6.22 18.01
N ASP A 149 -4.47 5.85 19.26
CA ASP A 149 -3.99 6.66 20.39
C ASP A 149 -2.45 6.69 20.48
N VAL A 150 -1.77 5.70 19.89
CA VAL A 150 -0.30 5.63 19.81
C VAL A 150 0.20 6.27 18.51
N LEU A 151 -0.43 5.94 17.38
CA LEU A 151 0.03 6.36 16.05
C LEU A 151 -0.40 7.80 15.67
N GLY A 152 -1.48 8.30 16.29
CA GLY A 152 -2.10 9.58 15.98
C GLY A 152 -2.85 9.62 14.65
N ASP A 153 -3.68 10.66 14.46
CA ASP A 153 -4.48 10.85 13.24
C ASP A 153 -3.61 11.02 11.97
N GLN A 154 -2.37 11.49 12.14
CA GLN A 154 -1.47 11.72 11.02
C GLN A 154 -1.08 10.43 10.29
N PHE A 155 -0.93 9.32 11.00
CA PHE A 155 -0.65 8.01 10.41
C PHE A 155 -1.73 7.63 9.40
N PHE A 156 -2.99 7.73 9.81
CA PHE A 156 -4.12 7.38 8.96
C PHE A 156 -4.30 8.36 7.81
N SER A 157 -4.05 9.66 8.06
CA SER A 157 -4.07 10.67 7.01
C SER A 157 -3.01 10.41 5.93
N ASP A 158 -1.81 9.97 6.31
CA ASP A 158 -0.72 9.71 5.37
C ASP A 158 -1.02 8.48 4.51
N PHE A 159 -1.45 7.37 5.11
CA PHE A 159 -1.78 6.17 4.35
C PHE A 159 -3.07 6.30 3.53
N ALA A 160 -4.08 7.06 4.00
CA ALA A 160 -5.24 7.38 3.17
C ALA A 160 -4.87 8.25 1.97
N HIS A 161 -3.88 9.14 2.12
CA HIS A 161 -3.35 9.94 1.03
C HIS A 161 -2.59 9.08 0.01
N VAL A 162 -1.68 8.21 0.47
CA VAL A 162 -1.01 7.23 -0.40
C VAL A 162 -2.05 6.42 -1.18
N ALA A 163 -3.07 5.88 -0.50
CA ALA A 163 -4.11 5.11 -1.18
C ALA A 163 -4.86 5.91 -2.27
N ASP A 164 -5.12 7.20 -2.06
CA ASP A 164 -5.73 8.10 -3.04
C ASP A 164 -4.84 8.27 -4.29
N GLU A 165 -3.55 8.48 -4.10
CA GLU A 165 -2.58 8.64 -5.19
C GLU A 165 -2.38 7.33 -5.97
N GLU A 166 -2.33 6.20 -5.29
CA GLU A 166 -2.23 4.88 -5.95
C GLU A 166 -3.49 4.55 -6.78
N CYS A 167 -4.66 5.03 -6.34
CA CYS A 167 -5.88 4.96 -7.14
C CYS A 167 -5.78 5.80 -8.42
N ARG A 168 -5.13 6.96 -8.35
CA ARG A 168 -4.85 7.82 -9.51
C ARG A 168 -3.84 7.15 -10.45
N HIS A 169 -2.76 6.57 -9.92
CA HIS A 169 -1.78 5.78 -10.69
C HIS A 169 -2.44 4.62 -11.44
N PHE A 170 -3.22 3.80 -10.73
CA PHE A 170 -3.98 2.71 -11.33
C PHE A 170 -4.89 3.20 -12.46
N SER A 171 -5.60 4.31 -12.22
CA SER A 171 -6.52 4.90 -13.20
C SER A 171 -5.78 5.36 -14.47
N TRP A 172 -4.60 5.97 -14.34
CA TRP A 172 -3.75 6.32 -15.48
C TRP A 172 -3.31 5.08 -16.27
N CYS A 173 -2.86 4.02 -15.59
CA CYS A 173 -2.48 2.78 -16.26
C CYS A 173 -3.67 2.12 -16.97
N SER A 174 -4.84 2.08 -16.32
CA SER A 174 -6.07 1.53 -16.89
C SER A 174 -6.51 2.31 -18.13
N GLN A 175 -6.51 3.64 -18.06
CA GLN A 175 -6.78 4.50 -19.22
C GLN A 175 -5.78 4.24 -20.34
N ARG A 176 -4.49 4.15 -20.01
CA ARG A 176 -3.45 3.91 -21.02
C ARG A 176 -3.61 2.55 -21.70
N LEU A 177 -3.99 1.51 -20.96
CA LEU A 177 -4.32 0.19 -21.54
C LEU A 177 -5.48 0.31 -22.52
N ALA A 178 -6.55 1.02 -22.16
CA ALA A 178 -7.71 1.20 -23.03
C ALA A 178 -7.33 1.89 -24.35
N GLU A 179 -6.48 2.90 -24.30
CA GLU A 179 -5.94 3.57 -25.50
C GLU A 179 -5.09 2.66 -26.39
N LEU A 180 -4.43 1.67 -25.79
CA LEU A 180 -3.68 0.64 -26.51
C LEU A 180 -4.59 -0.49 -27.04
N GLY A 181 -5.89 -0.47 -26.72
CA GLY A 181 -6.87 -1.48 -27.11
C GLY A 181 -6.97 -2.68 -26.17
N PHE A 182 -6.47 -2.55 -24.94
CA PHE A 182 -6.43 -3.60 -23.92
C PHE A 182 -7.08 -3.14 -22.61
N ARG A 183 -7.24 -4.06 -21.68
CA ARG A 183 -7.79 -3.79 -20.35
C ARG A 183 -6.95 -4.46 -19.28
N TYR A 184 -6.99 -3.88 -18.09
CA TYR A 184 -6.57 -4.60 -16.89
C TYR A 184 -7.39 -5.89 -16.76
N GLY A 185 -6.69 -7.02 -16.59
CA GLY A 185 -7.31 -8.35 -16.60
C GLY A 185 -7.21 -9.15 -17.91
N ASP A 186 -6.69 -8.58 -19.00
CA ASP A 186 -6.52 -9.31 -20.28
C ASP A 186 -5.40 -10.36 -20.24
N MET A 187 -4.51 -10.33 -19.23
CA MET A 187 -3.56 -11.40 -18.91
C MET A 187 -3.57 -11.76 -17.42
N PRO A 188 -3.17 -12.99 -17.03
CA PRO A 188 -2.94 -13.36 -15.63
C PRO A 188 -1.93 -12.45 -14.93
N ALA A 189 -2.08 -12.29 -13.62
CA ALA A 189 -1.19 -11.48 -12.79
C ALA A 189 -0.73 -12.28 -11.56
N HIS A 190 0.36 -11.87 -10.90
CA HIS A 190 0.88 -12.61 -9.75
C HIS A 190 0.07 -12.34 -8.48
N ASP A 191 -0.01 -13.30 -7.55
CA ASP A 191 -0.57 -13.08 -6.20
C ASP A 191 0.49 -12.69 -5.15
N LEU A 192 1.71 -12.31 -5.58
CA LEU A 192 2.88 -12.25 -4.71
C LEU A 192 2.72 -11.27 -3.54
N LEU A 193 2.40 -10.01 -3.82
CA LEU A 193 2.35 -8.93 -2.81
C LEU A 193 1.41 -9.29 -1.66
N TRP A 194 0.19 -9.71 -1.98
CA TRP A 194 -0.77 -10.07 -0.94
C TRP A 194 -0.38 -11.36 -0.20
N SER A 195 0.14 -12.36 -0.93
CA SER A 195 0.62 -13.60 -0.30
C SER A 195 1.80 -13.36 0.68
N GLU A 196 2.61 -12.32 0.45
CA GLU A 196 3.66 -11.89 1.36
C GLU A 196 3.06 -11.21 2.61
N CYS A 197 2.06 -10.34 2.43
CA CYS A 197 1.33 -9.68 3.53
C CYS A 197 0.50 -10.64 4.41
N GLU A 198 0.10 -11.79 3.90
CA GLU A 198 -0.51 -12.83 4.74
C GLU A 198 0.50 -13.63 5.53
N ARG A 199 1.73 -13.78 4.99
CA ARG A 199 2.80 -14.51 5.65
C ARG A 199 3.45 -13.69 6.75
N SER A 200 3.58 -12.39 6.55
CA SER A 200 3.97 -11.42 7.57
C SER A 200 2.79 -10.49 7.79
N SER A 201 2.17 -10.51 8.97
CA SER A 201 1.04 -9.62 9.32
C SER A 201 1.41 -8.12 9.38
N HIS A 202 2.54 -7.76 8.78
CA HIS A 202 3.33 -6.54 8.90
C HIS A 202 4.12 -6.39 7.58
N ASN A 203 3.89 -5.40 6.70
CA ASN A 203 5.06 -4.77 6.04
C ASN A 203 4.89 -3.57 5.08
N VAL A 204 6.04 -2.86 4.99
CA VAL A 204 6.49 -1.73 4.14
C VAL A 204 7.55 -2.20 3.10
N ALA A 205 8.03 -3.45 3.17
CA ALA A 205 9.21 -3.91 2.41
C ALA A 205 9.03 -4.09 0.88
N SER A 206 7.79 -4.13 0.36
CA SER A 206 7.52 -4.31 -1.07
C SER A 206 7.75 -3.03 -1.89
N GLU A 207 7.39 -1.87 -1.35
CA GLU A 207 7.47 -0.56 -2.03
C GLU A 207 8.91 -0.16 -2.40
N ALA A 208 9.90 -0.55 -1.58
CA ALA A 208 11.30 -0.26 -1.87
C ALA A 208 11.83 -0.91 -3.18
N ARG A 209 11.10 -1.86 -3.79
CA ARG A 209 11.39 -2.40 -5.13
C ARG A 209 10.85 -1.51 -6.26
N GLY A 210 9.81 -0.71 -6.01
CA GLY A 210 9.22 0.23 -6.95
C GLY A 210 10.23 1.28 -7.44
N LEU A 211 11.04 1.82 -6.51
CA LEU A 211 12.07 2.83 -6.78
C LEU A 211 13.12 2.42 -7.83
N ASP A 212 13.40 1.12 -7.93
CA ASP A 212 14.37 0.59 -8.89
C ASP A 212 13.70 0.19 -10.24
N ALA A 213 12.41 -0.07 -10.22
CA ALA A 213 11.66 -0.59 -11.37
C ALA A 213 11.25 0.51 -12.36
N GLY A 214 10.79 1.66 -11.86
CA GLY A 214 10.27 2.78 -12.65
C GLY A 214 11.23 3.24 -13.76
N PRO A 215 12.46 3.68 -13.47
CA PRO A 215 13.39 4.18 -14.49
C PRO A 215 13.71 3.14 -15.57
N ARG A 216 13.83 1.86 -15.20
CA ARG A 216 14.08 0.78 -16.17
C ARG A 216 12.88 0.56 -17.10
N LEU A 217 11.67 0.71 -16.57
CA LEU A 217 10.45 0.60 -17.33
C LEU A 217 10.28 1.76 -18.31
N VAL A 218 10.60 2.99 -17.89
CA VAL A 218 10.69 4.19 -18.75
C VAL A 218 11.64 3.92 -19.92
N GLN A 219 12.87 3.48 -19.66
CA GLN A 219 13.85 3.21 -20.72
C GLN A 219 13.38 2.12 -21.70
N LYS A 220 12.72 1.06 -21.22
CA LYS A 220 12.14 0.03 -22.09
C LYS A 220 11.04 0.57 -22.99
N LEU A 221 10.14 1.39 -22.45
CA LEU A 221 9.04 2.00 -23.22
C LEU A 221 9.57 3.01 -24.25
N MET A 222 10.57 3.81 -23.87
CA MET A 222 11.26 4.72 -24.79
C MET A 222 11.95 3.95 -25.93
N GLY A 223 12.66 2.87 -25.61
CA GLY A 223 13.31 2.02 -26.62
C GLY A 223 12.32 1.27 -27.52
N PHE A 224 11.11 1.00 -27.04
CA PHE A 224 10.00 0.47 -27.84
C PHE A 224 9.32 1.54 -28.73
N GLY A 225 9.58 2.83 -28.47
CA GLY A 225 8.97 3.96 -29.18
C GLY A 225 7.64 4.44 -28.59
N ASP A 226 7.21 3.94 -27.43
CA ASP A 226 5.98 4.37 -26.75
C ASP A 226 6.28 5.47 -25.73
N HIS A 227 6.60 6.66 -26.23
CA HIS A 227 6.93 7.84 -25.42
C HIS A 227 5.78 8.27 -24.49
N ARG A 228 4.53 7.97 -24.86
CA ARG A 228 3.37 8.36 -24.06
C ARG A 228 3.28 7.51 -22.80
N SER A 229 3.41 6.19 -22.95
CA SER A 229 3.49 5.28 -21.81
C SER A 229 4.74 5.57 -20.97
N ALA A 230 5.88 5.90 -21.58
CA ALA A 230 7.10 6.23 -20.85
C ALA A 230 6.92 7.43 -19.91
N ARG A 231 6.29 8.53 -20.38
CA ARG A 231 6.00 9.71 -19.54
C ARG A 231 5.04 9.41 -18.39
N LEU A 232 4.05 8.55 -18.62
CA LEU A 232 3.14 8.11 -17.57
C LEU A 232 3.92 7.38 -16.47
N VAL A 233 4.78 6.43 -16.86
CA VAL A 233 5.59 5.67 -15.90
C VAL A 233 6.60 6.56 -15.19
N GLU A 234 7.18 7.54 -15.87
CA GLU A 234 8.07 8.54 -15.27
C GLU A 234 7.35 9.33 -14.18
N LYS A 235 6.12 9.79 -14.44
CA LYS A 235 5.32 10.51 -13.44
C LYS A 235 4.98 9.66 -12.22
N ILE A 236 4.57 8.41 -12.41
CA ILE A 236 4.33 7.47 -11.30
C ILE A 236 5.62 7.27 -10.49
N ALA A 237 6.76 7.06 -11.16
CA ALA A 237 8.03 6.83 -10.49
C ALA A 237 8.54 8.06 -9.70
N GLU A 238 8.17 9.28 -10.11
CA GLU A 238 8.45 10.51 -9.36
C GLU A 238 7.62 10.57 -8.07
N GLU A 239 6.32 10.23 -8.12
CA GLU A 239 5.40 10.24 -6.96
C GLU A 239 5.75 9.12 -5.95
N GLU A 240 6.21 7.96 -6.43
CA GLU A 240 6.56 6.79 -5.61
C GLU A 240 7.65 7.06 -4.55
N VAL A 241 8.54 8.02 -4.79
CA VAL A 241 9.61 8.38 -3.84
C VAL A 241 9.02 8.87 -2.52
N ALA A 242 7.94 9.63 -2.59
CA ALA A 242 7.29 10.17 -1.40
C ALA A 242 6.47 9.10 -0.66
N HIS A 243 5.84 8.16 -1.37
CA HIS A 243 5.13 7.03 -0.76
C HIS A 243 6.08 6.16 0.07
N VAL A 244 7.23 5.82 -0.50
CA VAL A 244 8.28 5.08 0.22
C VAL A 244 8.82 5.87 1.43
N ALA A 245 8.92 7.20 1.30
CA ALA A 245 9.32 8.07 2.40
C ALA A 245 8.29 8.06 3.54
N VAL A 246 6.98 8.07 3.24
CA VAL A 246 5.90 7.92 4.23
C VAL A 246 6.03 6.58 4.96
N GLY A 247 6.19 5.48 4.23
CA GLY A 247 6.37 4.16 4.82
C GLY A 247 7.60 4.10 5.74
N LEU A 248 8.73 4.66 5.31
CA LEU A 248 9.96 4.71 6.11
C LEU A 248 9.80 5.59 7.36
N TYR A 249 9.12 6.73 7.25
CA TYR A 249 8.88 7.63 8.37
C TYR A 249 8.14 6.90 9.50
N TRP A 250 7.02 6.25 9.17
CA TRP A 250 6.23 5.52 10.16
C TRP A 250 6.94 4.26 10.67
N PHE A 251 7.72 3.59 9.83
CA PHE A 251 8.58 2.49 10.27
C PHE A 251 9.60 2.95 11.34
N LEU A 252 10.24 4.10 11.14
CA LEU A 252 11.18 4.67 12.10
C LEU A 252 10.48 5.07 13.40
N ALA A 253 9.34 5.76 13.32
CA ALA A 253 8.55 6.17 14.49
C ALA A 253 8.10 4.97 15.32
N VAL A 254 7.62 3.91 14.67
CA VAL A 254 7.22 2.66 15.34
C VAL A 254 8.43 1.95 15.95
N CYS A 255 9.59 1.94 15.29
CA CYS A 255 10.81 1.41 15.90
C CYS A 255 11.23 2.18 17.15
N GLU A 256 11.12 3.51 17.14
CA GLU A 256 11.43 4.36 18.28
C GLU A 256 10.50 4.07 19.46
N GLU A 257 9.18 4.04 19.22
CA GLU A 257 8.17 3.73 20.24
C GLU A 257 8.39 2.34 20.87
N MET A 258 8.82 1.36 20.07
CA MET A 258 9.14 0.01 20.55
C MET A 258 10.56 -0.15 21.12
N GLY A 259 11.38 0.91 21.13
CA GLY A 259 12.79 0.82 21.52
C GLY A 259 13.64 -0.12 20.65
N ARG A 260 13.24 -0.36 19.40
CA ARG A 260 13.94 -1.24 18.45
C ARG A 260 14.94 -0.47 17.59
N THR A 261 16.03 -1.13 17.23
CA THR A 261 16.99 -0.58 16.27
C THR A 261 16.45 -0.73 14.85
N PRO A 262 16.20 0.36 14.09
CA PRO A 262 15.52 0.29 12.80
C PRO A 262 16.21 -0.60 11.76
N SER A 263 17.54 -0.52 11.65
CA SER A 263 18.30 -1.37 10.72
C SER A 263 18.15 -2.87 11.02
N ALA A 264 18.12 -3.24 12.32
CA ALA A 264 17.95 -4.63 12.73
C ALA A 264 16.51 -5.10 12.49
N ALA A 265 15.53 -4.26 12.79
CA ALA A 265 14.12 -4.53 12.51
C ALA A 265 13.89 -4.72 11.00
N PHE A 266 14.42 -3.83 10.16
CA PHE A 266 14.30 -3.91 8.71
C PHE A 266 14.91 -5.19 8.15
N LYS A 267 16.14 -5.53 8.57
CA LYS A 267 16.79 -6.79 8.17
C LYS A 267 16.04 -8.02 8.68
N GLY A 268 15.45 -7.95 9.87
CA GLY A 268 14.57 -8.98 10.42
C GLY A 268 13.36 -9.23 9.53
N LEU A 269 12.69 -8.14 9.10
CA LEU A 269 11.55 -8.19 8.19
C LEU A 269 11.91 -8.79 6.82
N LEU A 270 13.05 -8.38 6.25
CA LEU A 270 13.55 -8.97 5.00
C LEU A 270 13.76 -10.49 5.12
N ASN A 271 14.33 -10.95 6.24
CA ASN A 271 14.55 -12.37 6.48
C ASN A 271 13.23 -13.15 6.67
N GLU A 272 12.28 -12.60 7.43
CA GLU A 272 10.95 -13.20 7.64
C GLU A 272 10.22 -13.38 6.30
N LEU A 273 10.29 -12.35 5.45
CA LEU A 273 9.73 -12.37 4.10
C LEU A 273 10.52 -13.23 3.11
N SER A 274 11.71 -13.72 3.48
CA SER A 274 12.64 -14.37 2.55
C SER A 274 12.94 -13.49 1.32
N VAL A 275 12.99 -12.18 1.53
CA VAL A 275 13.24 -11.17 0.50
C VAL A 275 14.68 -10.69 0.60
N GLU A 276 15.42 -10.88 -0.48
CA GLU A 276 16.77 -10.33 -0.64
C GLU A 276 16.71 -9.12 -1.57
N PRO A 277 17.08 -7.90 -1.12
CA PRO A 277 17.24 -6.75 -2.00
C PRO A 277 18.31 -7.05 -3.05
N LYS A 278 17.94 -7.00 -4.34
CA LYS A 278 18.86 -7.24 -5.45
C LYS A 278 18.90 -6.02 -6.34
N GLY A 279 20.12 -5.56 -6.60
CA GLY A 279 20.37 -4.47 -7.52
C GLY A 279 20.13 -4.84 -9.00
N PRO A 280 20.38 -3.89 -9.92
CA PRO A 280 20.94 -2.57 -9.65
C PRO A 280 19.97 -1.67 -8.88
N PHE A 281 20.48 -0.97 -7.86
CA PHE A 281 19.69 -0.05 -7.04
C PHE A 281 19.68 1.36 -7.64
N ASN A 282 18.52 2.02 -7.57
CA ASN A 282 18.39 3.44 -7.79
C ASN A 282 18.81 4.19 -6.52
N TYR A 283 20.13 4.37 -6.37
CA TYR A 283 20.71 5.02 -5.20
C TYR A 283 20.17 6.43 -4.97
N LEU A 284 19.94 7.20 -6.03
CA LEU A 284 19.43 8.56 -5.92
C LEU A 284 18.02 8.56 -5.32
N ALA A 285 17.10 7.74 -5.85
CA ALA A 285 15.73 7.65 -5.33
C ALA A 285 15.67 7.04 -3.91
N ARG A 286 16.51 6.04 -3.61
CA ARG A 286 16.58 5.45 -2.26
C ARG A 286 17.15 6.43 -1.24
N ASP A 287 18.22 7.14 -1.60
CA ASP A 287 18.75 8.22 -0.78
C ASP A 287 17.65 9.29 -0.61
N GLU A 288 16.87 9.60 -1.66
CA GLU A 288 15.76 10.55 -1.64
C GLU A 288 14.63 10.17 -0.69
N ALA A 289 14.15 8.94 -0.80
CA ALA A 289 13.20 8.35 0.13
C ALA A 289 13.79 8.11 1.54
N GLY A 290 15.07 8.42 1.78
CA GLY A 290 15.71 8.37 3.09
C GLY A 290 16.19 6.98 3.52
N ILE A 291 16.17 5.96 2.64
CA ILE A 291 16.57 4.59 2.97
C ILE A 291 18.10 4.51 3.13
N PRO A 292 18.63 4.21 4.33
CA PRO A 292 20.08 4.10 4.52
C PRO A 292 20.66 2.90 3.76
N ARG A 293 21.80 3.10 3.08
CA ARG A 293 22.41 2.08 2.20
C ARG A 293 22.79 0.81 2.94
N GLU A 294 23.24 0.94 4.18
CA GLU A 294 23.65 -0.17 5.04
C GLU A 294 22.50 -1.12 5.44
N TRP A 295 21.26 -0.76 5.11
CA TRP A 295 20.09 -1.60 5.35
C TRP A 295 19.90 -2.66 4.25
N TYR A 296 20.34 -2.37 3.02
CA TYR A 296 20.08 -3.23 1.86
C TYR A 296 21.33 -3.66 1.08
N GLU A 297 22.50 -3.06 1.32
CA GLU A 297 23.77 -3.55 0.78
C GLU A 297 24.36 -4.66 1.65
N SER A 298 24.71 -5.79 1.02
CA SER A 298 25.50 -6.84 1.67
C SER A 298 26.94 -6.34 1.87
N SER A 299 27.37 -6.21 3.13
CA SER A 299 28.65 -5.64 3.56
C SER A 299 29.83 -5.88 2.61
N SER A 300 30.13 -4.89 1.77
CA SER A 300 31.48 -4.66 1.25
C SER A 300 31.72 -3.16 1.12
N ALA A 301 32.68 -2.68 1.91
CA ALA A 301 33.22 -1.32 1.98
C ALA A 301 32.50 -0.30 2.88
N SER A 302 33.29 0.16 3.87
CA SER A 302 33.13 1.31 4.77
C SER A 302 31.86 2.18 4.64
N GLY A 303 31.03 2.20 5.68
CA GLY A 303 29.88 3.11 5.77
C GLY A 303 29.92 3.94 7.04
N ARG A 304 29.84 5.27 6.90
CA ARG A 304 29.57 6.19 8.02
C ARG A 304 28.24 5.80 8.64
N ARG A 305 28.14 5.85 9.97
CA ARG A 305 26.88 5.67 10.69
C ARG A 305 25.88 6.71 10.19
N ALA A 306 24.76 6.29 9.62
CA ALA A 306 23.69 7.20 9.22
C ALA A 306 23.18 7.95 10.45
N ASP A 307 23.10 9.27 10.35
CA ASP A 307 22.48 10.10 11.37
C ASP A 307 20.96 10.02 11.18
N LEU A 308 20.30 9.18 11.98
CA LEU A 308 18.86 8.95 11.88
C LEU A 308 18.04 10.23 12.14
N SER A 309 18.59 11.21 12.86
CA SER A 309 17.93 12.50 13.04
C SER A 309 17.80 13.26 11.71
N GLN A 310 18.86 13.27 10.90
CA GLN A 310 18.83 13.87 9.55
C GLN A 310 17.90 13.13 8.60
N VAL A 311 17.80 11.80 8.73
CA VAL A 311 16.82 11.00 7.98
C VAL A 311 15.40 11.40 8.38
N HIS A 312 15.11 11.48 9.68
CA HIS A 312 13.79 11.86 10.18
C HIS A 312 13.38 13.27 9.74
N ASP A 313 14.28 14.26 9.83
CA ASP A 313 14.05 15.63 9.39
C ASP A 313 13.80 15.75 7.88
N ARG A 314 14.46 14.91 7.09
CA ARG A 314 14.25 14.85 5.64
C ARG A 314 12.90 14.26 5.30
N LEU A 315 12.56 13.13 5.91
CA LEU A 315 11.28 12.45 5.72
C LEU A 315 10.12 13.37 6.09
N SER A 316 10.22 14.03 7.25
CA SER A 316 9.21 14.99 7.70
C SER A 316 8.96 16.11 6.68
N ARG A 317 10.00 16.56 5.97
CA ARG A 317 9.88 17.58 4.90
C ARG A 317 9.24 17.03 3.64
N ILE A 318 9.60 15.83 3.19
CA ILE A 318 8.98 15.18 2.02
C ILE A 318 7.49 14.98 2.27
N VAL A 319 7.15 14.41 3.43
CA VAL A 319 5.76 14.19 3.85
C VAL A 319 4.98 15.50 3.95
N ALA A 320 5.61 16.58 4.44
CA ALA A 320 4.96 17.89 4.52
C ALA A 320 4.74 18.53 3.13
N MET A 321 5.71 18.41 2.22
CA MET A 321 5.59 18.94 0.86
C MET A 321 4.47 18.26 0.07
N GLU A 322 4.36 16.94 0.14
CA GLU A 322 3.28 16.24 -0.56
C GLU A 322 1.89 16.64 -0.05
N LYS A 323 1.76 16.85 1.26
CA LYS A 323 0.49 17.36 1.83
C LYS A 323 0.10 18.72 1.28
N GLU A 324 1.07 19.61 1.06
CA GLU A 324 0.81 20.93 0.49
C GLU A 324 0.38 20.82 -0.98
N ASN A 325 1.07 19.99 -1.77
CA ASN A 325 0.73 19.74 -3.17
C ASN A 325 -0.71 19.23 -3.32
N SER A 326 -1.11 18.25 -2.51
CA SER A 326 -2.45 17.66 -2.60
C SER A 326 -3.57 18.63 -2.20
N ARG A 327 -3.30 19.51 -1.24
CA ARG A 327 -4.23 20.62 -0.89
C ARG A 327 -4.37 21.64 -2.01
N LEU A 328 -3.29 21.91 -2.76
CA LEU A 328 -3.32 22.81 -3.90
C LEU A 328 -4.06 22.20 -5.10
N GLU A 329 -3.90 20.89 -5.34
CA GLU A 329 -4.63 20.17 -6.37
C GLU A 329 -6.14 20.11 -6.08
N SER A 330 -6.55 19.81 -4.84
CA SER A 330 -7.96 19.77 -4.45
C SER A 330 -8.63 21.14 -4.59
N SER A 331 -7.97 22.19 -4.09
CA SER A 331 -8.47 23.57 -4.16
C SER A 331 -8.57 24.09 -5.61
N SER A 332 -7.73 23.59 -6.51
CA SER A 332 -7.78 23.95 -7.93
C SER A 332 -8.90 23.22 -8.69
N ARG A 333 -9.27 22.00 -8.28
CA ARG A 333 -10.42 21.26 -8.83
C ARG A 333 -11.75 21.88 -8.42
N GLU A 334 -11.89 22.34 -7.18
CA GLU A 334 -13.09 23.05 -6.70
C GLU A 334 -13.34 24.35 -7.47
N ARG A 335 -12.29 25.18 -7.63
CA ARG A 335 -12.38 26.43 -8.41
C ARG A 335 -12.75 26.22 -9.88
N SER A 336 -12.35 25.10 -10.47
CA SER A 336 -12.66 24.79 -11.89
C SER A 336 -14.14 24.39 -12.06
N CYS A 337 -14.72 23.71 -11.07
CA CYS A 337 -16.14 23.33 -11.07
C CYS A 337 -17.07 24.56 -10.97
N ASP A 338 -16.73 25.53 -10.13
CA ASP A 338 -17.53 26.76 -9.94
C ASP A 338 -17.56 27.67 -11.18
N THR A 339 -16.61 27.54 -12.10
CA THR A 339 -16.59 28.32 -13.35
C THR A 339 -17.44 27.74 -14.48
N ALA A 340 -17.91 26.49 -14.36
CA ALA A 340 -18.71 25.83 -15.40
C ALA A 340 -20.22 26.12 -15.30
N ASP A 341 -20.73 26.51 -14.13
CA ASP A 341 -22.15 26.83 -13.90
C ASP A 341 -22.51 28.30 -14.18
N GLY A 342 -21.57 29.12 -14.65
CA GLY A 342 -21.74 30.55 -14.87
C GLY A 342 -22.10 31.00 -16.29
N SER A 343 -22.33 30.08 -17.23
CA SER A 343 -22.62 30.42 -18.63
C SER A 343 -23.92 29.75 -19.10
N SER A 344 -25.06 30.37 -18.77
CA SER A 344 -26.35 30.16 -19.43
C SER A 344 -26.78 31.42 -20.18
#